data_AF-A0A969AK13-F1
#
_entry.id   AF-A0A969AK13-F1
#
_cell.length_a   1.000
_cell.length_b   1.000
_cell.length_c   1.000
_cell.angle_alpha   90.00
_cell.angle_beta   90.00
_cell.angle_gamma   90.00
#
_symmetry.space_group_name_H-M   'P 1'
#
loop_
_entity.id
_entity.type
_entity.pdbx_description
1 polymer ?
#
loop_
_entity_poly.entity_id
_entity_poly.type
_entity_poly.pdbx_seq_one_letter_code
_entity_poly.pdbx_strand_id
1 'polypeptide(L)'
;MQFDISALEAAMGNGQIPAQLLNRYCMVWMAGVAAEQLTYGDAVGGQDDRQKFTILWQQLGRTVQQGLAQQRWALLQAKTLLEQHEETYQALVQAMAEQSSVGDCQALLTERGATPTAQSS
;
A
#
# COMPACT_ATOMS: atom_id res chain seq x y z
N MET A 1 6.73 11.92 2.58
CA MET A 1 5.28 11.74 2.79
C MET A 1 5.09 10.92 4.06
N GLN A 2 4.43 11.48 5.06
CA GLN A 2 4.02 10.73 6.25
C GLN A 2 2.65 10.15 5.91
N PHE A 3 2.54 8.82 5.81
CA PHE A 3 1.26 8.19 5.56
C PHE A 3 0.35 8.42 6.76
N ASP A 4 -0.89 8.85 6.50
CA ASP A 4 -1.87 9.10 7.54
C ASP A 4 -2.26 7.78 8.23
N ILE A 5 -1.71 7.58 9.43
CA ILE A 5 -2.00 6.46 10.31
C ILE A 5 -3.04 6.81 11.37
N SER A 6 -3.64 8.01 11.35
CA SER A 6 -4.55 8.49 12.40
C SER A 6 -5.76 7.58 12.56
N ALA A 7 -6.27 7.00 11.45
CA ALA A 7 -7.35 6.02 11.48
C ALA A 7 -6.93 4.69 12.12
N LEU A 8 -5.67 4.29 11.93
CA LEU A 8 -5.09 3.11 12.57
C LEU A 8 -4.89 3.36 14.07
N GLU A 9 -4.37 4.52 14.45
CA GLU A 9 -4.17 4.95 15.84
C GLU A 9 -5.50 5.08 16.58
N ALA A 10 -6.54 5.63 15.95
CA ALA A 10 -7.88 5.69 16.51
C ALA A 10 -8.48 4.29 16.71
N ALA A 11 -8.27 3.37 15.77
CA ALA A 11 -8.70 1.98 15.90
C ALA A 11 -7.92 1.21 16.99
N MET A 12 -6.63 1.55 17.20
CA MET A 12 -5.84 1.04 18.32
C MET A 12 -6.38 1.52 19.67
N GLY A 13 -6.78 2.78 19.78
CA GLY A 13 -7.39 3.36 20.98
C GLY A 13 -8.70 2.67 21.39
N ASN A 14 -9.45 2.13 20.42
CA ASN A 14 -10.71 1.40 20.64
C ASN A 14 -10.53 -0.11 20.89
N GLY A 15 -9.29 -0.62 20.95
CA GLY A 15 -8.97 -2.00 21.33
C GLY A 15 -9.14 -3.05 20.23
N GLN A 16 -9.63 -2.69 19.03
CA GLN A 16 -9.74 -3.60 17.89
C GLN A 16 -9.50 -2.87 16.57
N ILE A 17 -8.47 -3.31 15.83
CA ILE A 17 -8.29 -2.90 14.44
C ILE A 17 -9.08 -3.83 13.53
N PRO A 18 -9.98 -3.30 12.69
CA PRO A 18 -10.65 -4.08 11.66
C PRO A 18 -9.62 -4.73 10.73
N ALA A 19 -9.73 -6.04 10.51
CA ALA A 19 -8.79 -6.78 9.66
C ALA A 19 -8.67 -6.19 8.25
N GLN A 20 -9.76 -5.64 7.72
CA GLN A 20 -9.79 -4.95 6.42
C GLN A 20 -8.93 -3.68 6.41
N LEU A 21 -8.95 -2.89 7.49
CA LEU A 21 -8.15 -1.68 7.60
C LEU A 21 -6.67 -2.05 7.65
N LEU A 22 -6.32 -3.04 8.48
CA LEU A 22 -4.96 -3.58 8.57
C LEU A 22 -4.46 -4.09 7.22
N ASN A 23 -5.31 -4.84 6.48
CA ASN A 23 -4.98 -5.35 5.15
C ASN A 23 -4.68 -4.22 4.15
N ARG A 24 -5.51 -3.17 4.14
CA ARG A 24 -5.30 -2.00 3.25
C ARG A 24 -3.98 -1.29 3.57
N TYR A 25 -3.70 -1.05 4.85
CA TYR A 25 -2.43 -0.45 5.25
C TYR A 25 -1.23 -1.30 4.82
N CYS A 26 -1.29 -2.61 5.03
CA CYS A 26 -0.22 -3.51 4.61
C CYS A 26 -0.02 -3.51 3.10
N MET A 27 -1.10 -3.51 2.32
CA MET A 27 -1.02 -3.48 0.84
C MET A 27 -0.42 -2.17 0.33
N VAL A 28 -0.87 -1.02 0.83
CA VAL A 28 -0.32 0.29 0.44
C VAL A 28 1.17 0.36 0.78
N TRP A 29 1.55 -0.14 1.95
CA TRP A 29 2.94 -0.15 2.37
C TRP A 29 3.81 -1.03 1.46
N MET A 30 3.35 -2.24 1.15
CA MET A 30 4.08 -3.15 0.29
C MET A 30 4.01 -2.78 -1.20
N ALA A 31 3.12 -1.87 -1.62
CA ALA A 31 3.00 -1.44 -3.01
C ALA A 31 4.27 -0.75 -3.52
N GLY A 32 4.95 0.04 -2.69
CA GLY A 32 6.25 0.63 -3.06
C GLY A 32 7.32 -0.43 -3.32
N VAL A 33 7.41 -1.42 -2.43
CA VAL A 33 8.33 -2.56 -2.57
C VAL A 33 7.97 -3.42 -3.80
N ALA A 34 6.67 -3.63 -4.06
CA ALA A 34 6.20 -4.37 -5.22
C ALA A 34 6.56 -3.67 -6.54
N ALA A 35 6.37 -2.35 -6.61
CA ALA A 35 6.78 -1.52 -7.74
C ALA A 35 8.29 -1.60 -7.98
N GLU A 36 9.10 -1.47 -6.93
CA GLU A 36 10.57 -1.61 -7.03
C GLU A 36 10.98 -3.00 -7.56
N GLN A 37 10.36 -4.08 -7.09
CA GLN A 37 10.66 -5.43 -7.58
C GLN A 37 10.27 -5.61 -9.04
N LEU A 38 9.12 -5.06 -9.47
CA LEU A 38 8.67 -5.14 -10.84
C LEU A 38 9.57 -4.33 -11.80
N THR A 39 10.08 -3.18 -11.37
CA THR A 39 10.92 -2.32 -12.20
C THR A 39 12.40 -2.70 -12.20
N TYR A 40 12.96 -3.11 -11.06
CA TYR A 40 14.42 -3.27 -10.87
C TYR A 40 14.86 -4.69 -10.50
N GLY A 41 13.94 -5.65 -10.33
CA GLY A 41 14.24 -7.05 -10.05
C GLY A 41 14.58 -7.37 -8.58
N ASP A 42 15.27 -6.48 -7.87
CA ASP A 42 15.57 -6.60 -6.43
C ASP A 42 15.04 -5.39 -5.65
N ALA A 43 14.23 -5.66 -4.60
CA ALA A 43 13.84 -4.63 -3.64
C ALA A 43 15.00 -4.34 -2.68
N VAL A 44 15.75 -3.27 -2.97
CA VAL A 44 16.80 -2.75 -2.08
C VAL A 44 16.21 -1.79 -1.03
N GLY A 45 15.02 -1.23 -1.28
CA GLY A 45 14.28 -0.37 -0.37
C GLY A 45 13.36 -1.10 0.61
N GLY A 46 13.11 -0.49 1.78
CA GLY A 46 12.05 -0.91 2.71
C GLY A 46 12.50 -1.66 3.98
N GLN A 47 13.79 -1.66 4.33
CA GLN A 47 14.25 -2.28 5.58
C GLN A 47 13.72 -1.53 6.82
N ASP A 48 13.83 -0.19 6.81
CA ASP A 48 13.26 0.69 7.85
C ASP A 48 11.74 0.52 7.99
N ASP A 49 11.08 0.35 6.85
CA ASP A 49 9.65 0.13 6.76
C ASP A 49 9.24 -1.21 7.38
N ARG A 50 9.95 -2.29 7.08
CA ARG A 50 9.74 -3.61 7.71
C ARG A 50 9.97 -3.57 9.22
N GLN A 51 10.91 -2.74 9.68
CA GLN A 51 11.21 -2.61 11.10
C GLN A 51 10.10 -1.85 11.84
N LYS A 52 9.64 -0.72 11.29
CA LYS A 52 8.46 0.01 11.81
C LYS A 52 7.21 -0.87 11.82
N PHE A 53 7.01 -1.67 10.77
CA PHE A 53 5.92 -2.63 10.71
C PHE A 53 5.98 -3.63 11.86
N THR A 54 7.17 -4.19 12.11
CA THR A 54 7.35 -5.18 13.17
C THR A 54 7.02 -4.59 14.56
N ILE A 55 7.45 -3.35 14.81
CA ILE A 55 7.14 -2.62 16.05
C ILE A 55 5.63 -2.39 16.18
N LEU A 56 4.98 -1.89 15.12
CA LEU A 56 3.54 -1.64 15.12
C LEU A 56 2.76 -2.95 15.32
N TRP A 57 3.18 -4.03 14.66
CA TRP A 57 2.55 -5.34 14.78
C TRP A 57 2.63 -5.93 16.20
N GLN A 58 3.76 -5.71 16.88
CA GLN A 58 3.92 -6.09 18.29
C GLN A 58 3.04 -5.25 19.21
N GLN A 59 2.90 -3.94 18.95
CA GLN A 59 1.98 -3.07 19.70
C GLN A 59 0.52 -3.48 19.58
N LEU A 60 0.15 -4.19 18.51
CA LEU A 60 -1.18 -4.79 18.32
C LEU A 60 -1.39 -6.11 19.05
N GLY A 61 -0.40 -6.57 19.84
CA GLY A 61 -0.45 -7.85 20.53
C GLY A 61 -0.34 -9.06 19.59
N ARG A 62 0.13 -8.85 18.35
CA ARG A 62 0.24 -9.90 17.33
C ARG A 62 1.68 -10.41 17.23
N THR A 63 1.84 -11.67 16.85
CA THR A 63 3.17 -12.30 16.79
C THR A 63 3.94 -11.84 15.57
N VAL A 64 5.28 -11.84 15.67
CA VAL A 64 6.17 -11.54 14.53
C VAL A 64 5.86 -12.45 13.32
N GLN A 65 5.54 -13.72 13.57
CA GLN A 65 5.19 -14.68 12.51
C GLN A 65 3.91 -14.28 11.75
N GLN A 66 2.88 -13.80 12.47
CA GLN A 66 1.68 -13.26 11.85
C GLN A 66 2.00 -12.03 10.99
N GLY A 67 2.92 -11.19 11.46
CA GLY A 67 3.36 -10.00 10.72
C GLY A 67 4.08 -10.35 9.42
N LEU A 68 5.00 -11.32 9.46
CA LEU A 68 5.69 -11.82 8.28
C LEU A 68 4.73 -12.48 7.27
N ALA A 69 3.71 -13.20 7.75
CA ALA A 69 2.67 -13.76 6.89
C ALA A 69 1.85 -12.65 6.21
N GLN A 70 1.47 -11.62 6.97
CA GLN A 70 0.73 -10.46 6.46
C GLN A 70 1.54 -9.68 5.41
N GLN A 71 2.84 -9.45 5.66
CA GLN A 71 3.73 -8.78 4.71
C GLN A 71 3.82 -9.53 3.38
N ARG A 72 4.00 -10.86 3.43
CA ARG A 72 4.08 -11.70 2.22
C ARG A 72 2.76 -11.68 1.45
N TRP A 73 1.63 -11.79 2.15
CA TRP A 73 0.31 -11.70 1.53
C TRP A 73 0.11 -10.33 0.86
N ALA A 74 0.41 -9.24 1.58
CA ALA A 74 0.25 -7.88 1.06
C ALA A 74 1.15 -7.59 -0.14
N LEU A 75 2.39 -8.09 -0.11
CA LEU A 75 3.32 -7.97 -1.25
C LEU A 75 2.78 -8.70 -2.49
N LEU A 76 2.28 -9.92 -2.33
CA LEU A 76 1.69 -10.68 -3.42
C LEU A 76 0.47 -9.96 -3.99
N GLN A 77 -0.43 -9.47 -3.14
CA GLN A 77 -1.61 -8.73 -3.57
C GLN A 77 -1.24 -7.45 -4.32
N ALA A 78 -0.29 -6.67 -3.81
CA ALA A 78 0.16 -5.45 -4.48
C ALA A 78 0.79 -5.76 -5.84
N LYS A 79 1.64 -6.80 -5.92
CA LYS A 79 2.23 -7.24 -7.18
C LYS A 79 1.16 -7.66 -8.19
N THR A 80 0.21 -8.50 -7.78
CA THR A 80 -0.90 -8.92 -8.64
C THR A 80 -1.73 -7.74 -9.12
N LEU A 81 -1.99 -6.74 -8.27
CA LEU A 81 -2.72 -5.53 -8.66
C LEU A 81 -1.95 -4.73 -9.72
N LEU A 82 -0.63 -4.56 -9.55
CA LEU A 82 0.21 -3.85 -10.50
C LEU A 82 0.31 -4.60 -11.84
N GLU A 83 0.42 -5.92 -11.81
CA GLU A 83 0.44 -6.75 -13.03
C GLU A 83 -0.91 -6.74 -13.75
N GLN A 84 -2.03 -6.83 -13.03
CA GLN A 84 -3.38 -6.78 -13.62
C GLN A 84 -3.71 -5.43 -14.28
N HIS A 85 -3.09 -4.36 -13.79
CA HIS A 85 -3.31 -3.00 -14.27
C HIS A 85 -2.05 -2.39 -14.87
N GLU A 86 -1.18 -3.21 -15.47
CA GLU A 86 0.14 -2.79 -15.94
C GLU A 86 0.08 -1.57 -16.86
N GLU A 87 -0.80 -1.56 -17.86
CA GLU A 87 -0.95 -0.42 -18.79
C GLU A 87 -1.37 0.87 -18.08
N THR A 88 -2.28 0.77 -17.11
CA THR A 88 -2.75 1.91 -16.30
C THR A 88 -1.65 2.39 -15.37
N TYR A 89 -0.90 1.46 -14.78
CA TYR A 89 0.24 1.76 -13.91
C TYR A 89 1.36 2.48 -14.69
N GLN A 90 1.73 2.00 -15.87
CA GLN A 90 2.73 2.63 -16.73
C GLN A 90 2.30 4.05 -17.15
N ALA A 91 1.04 4.23 -17.54
CA ALA A 91 0.51 5.54 -17.91
C ALA A 91 0.48 6.52 -16.71
N LEU A 92 0.17 6.02 -15.51
CA LEU A 92 0.26 6.81 -14.28
C LEU A 92 1.71 7.22 -13.98
N VAL A 93 2.66 6.28 -14.09
CA VAL A 93 4.09 6.56 -13.89
C VAL A 93 4.58 7.62 -14.87
N GLN A 94 4.17 7.54 -16.14
CA GLN A 94 4.50 8.53 -17.15
C GLN A 94 3.91 9.92 -16.82
N ALA A 95 2.62 9.99 -16.49
CA ALA A 95 1.97 11.25 -16.13
C ALA A 95 2.65 11.93 -14.93
N MET A 96 3.03 11.13 -13.91
CA MET A 96 3.78 11.62 -12.75
C MET A 96 5.19 12.09 -13.12
N ALA A 97 5.89 11.40 -14.03
CA ALA A 97 7.20 11.80 -14.52
C ALA A 97 7.15 13.13 -15.31
N GLU A 98 6.05 13.36 -16.02
CA GLU A 98 5.74 14.61 -16.72
C GLU A 98 5.24 15.72 -15.79
N GLN A 99 5.25 15.49 -14.47
CA GLN A 99 4.80 16.43 -13.44
C GLN A 99 3.31 16.83 -13.58
N SER A 100 2.50 15.94 -14.15
CA SER A 100 1.04 16.12 -14.19
C SER A 100 0.47 16.30 -12.79
N SER A 101 -0.67 16.98 -12.68
CA SER A 101 -1.29 17.20 -11.38
C SER A 101 -1.80 15.89 -10.78
N VAL A 102 -1.94 15.85 -9.45
CA VAL A 102 -2.56 14.70 -8.76
C VAL A 102 -3.99 14.49 -9.25
N GLY A 103 -4.71 15.56 -9.61
CA GLY A 103 -6.06 15.47 -10.18
C GLY A 103 -6.08 14.74 -11.52
N ASP A 104 -5.12 15.03 -12.40
CA ASP A 104 -4.99 14.36 -13.71
C ASP A 104 -4.62 12.89 -13.54
N CYS A 105 -3.74 12.59 -12.58
CA CYS A 105 -3.38 11.22 -12.21
C CYS A 105 -4.60 10.42 -11.70
N GLN A 106 -5.48 11.05 -10.91
CA GLN A 106 -6.72 10.44 -10.43
C GLN A 106 -7.74 10.22 -11.55
N ALA A 107 -7.86 11.16 -12.48
CA ALA A 107 -8.71 11.01 -13.66
C ALA A 107 -8.28 9.82 -14.50
N LEU A 108 -6.96 9.66 -14.74
CA LEU A 108 -6.38 8.55 -15.48
C LEU A 108 -6.71 7.18 -14.86
N LEU A 109 -6.69 7.07 -13.53
CA LEU A 109 -7.11 5.87 -12.81
C LEU A 109 -8.61 5.58 -12.99
N THR A 110 -9.44 6.62 -12.86
CA THR A 110 -10.90 6.52 -12.93
C THR A 110 -11.38 6.12 -14.33
N GLU A 111 -10.81 6.72 -15.38
CA GLU A 111 -11.15 6.45 -16.79
C GLU A 111 -10.79 5.03 -17.23
N ARG A 112 -9.72 4.46 -16.65
CA ARG A 112 -9.24 3.10 -16.97
C ARG A 112 -9.78 2.01 -16.06
N GLY A 113 -10.86 2.30 -15.31
CA GLY A 113 -11.58 1.32 -14.52
C GLY A 113 -10.95 0.97 -13.16
N ALA A 114 -9.89 1.66 -12.75
CA ALA A 114 -9.44 1.63 -11.36
C ALA A 114 -10.35 2.60 -10.58
N THR A 115 -11.58 2.16 -10.27
CA THR A 115 -12.50 2.97 -9.47
C THR A 115 -11.82 3.31 -8.14
N PRO A 116 -11.55 4.60 -7.86
CA PRO A 116 -11.16 5.00 -6.52
C PRO A 116 -12.33 4.62 -5.63
N THR A 117 -12.09 3.84 -4.57
CA THR A 117 -13.10 3.60 -3.55
C THR A 117 -13.33 4.94 -2.86
N ALA A 118 -14.21 5.76 -3.44
CA ALA A 118 -14.76 6.93 -2.79
C ALA A 118 -15.48 6.42 -1.56
N GLN A 119 -14.88 6.63 -0.39
CA GLN A 119 -15.62 6.57 0.87
C GLN A 119 -16.52 7.79 0.87
N SER A 120 -17.75 7.58 0.44
CA SER A 120 -18.88 8.48 0.68
C SER A 120 -19.08 8.61 2.19
N SER A 121 -19.02 9.85 2.68
CA SER A 121 -19.47 10.25 4.01
C SER A 121 -20.96 10.00 4.23
#